data_AF-A0A7W8LAV4-F1
#
_entry.id   AF-A0A7W8LAV4-F1
#
_cell.length_a   1.000
_cell.length_b   1.000
_cell.length_c   1.000
_cell.angle_alpha   90.00
_cell.angle_beta   90.00
_cell.angle_gamma   90.00
#
_symmetry.space_group_name_H-M   'P 1'
#
loop_
_entity.id
_entity.type
_entity.pdbx_description
1 polymer ?
#
loop_
_entity_poly.entity_id
_entity_poly.type
_entity_poly.pdbx_seq_one_letter_code
_entity_poly.pdbx_strand_id
1 'polypeptide(L)'
;MVAPKSFVVSYNPELQQFEVFSVKDEDLAPLRGKNVVAPWRLEDIPGEELTENIASRLGATALGILSIYHAEVKQRLRVKPDQFPFP
;
A
#
# COMPACT_ATOMS: atom_id res chain seq x y z
N MET A 1 25.71 7.55 7.42
CA MET A 1 24.24 7.69 7.31
C MET A 1 23.78 6.79 6.18
N VAL A 2 22.73 5.99 6.40
CA VAL A 2 22.12 5.15 5.36
C VAL A 2 21.28 6.05 4.46
N ALA A 3 21.41 5.92 3.14
CA ALA A 3 20.59 6.69 2.21
C ALA A 3 19.09 6.37 2.42
N PRO A 4 18.19 7.36 2.31
CA PRO A 4 16.76 7.14 2.41
C PRO A 4 16.29 6.03 1.46
N LYS A 5 15.48 5.12 2.00
CA LYS A 5 14.84 4.06 1.25
C LYS A 5 13.36 4.07 1.52
N SER A 6 12.62 3.71 0.49
CA SER A 6 11.22 3.41 0.57
C SER A 6 11.02 1.90 0.42
N PHE A 7 9.79 1.43 0.61
CA PHE A 7 9.43 0.05 0.33
C PHE A 7 8.24 -0.01 -0.61
N VAL A 8 8.15 -1.12 -1.34
CA VAL A 8 7.06 -1.40 -2.26
C VAL A 8 6.48 -2.75 -1.88
N VAL A 9 5.14 -2.84 -1.91
CA VAL A 9 4.42 -4.11 -1.92
C VAL A 9 4.09 -4.42 -3.38
N SER A 10 4.50 -5.58 -3.86
CA SER A 10 4.26 -6.05 -5.22
C SER A 10 3.61 -7.42 -5.22
N TYR A 11 2.95 -7.77 -6.33
CA TYR A 11 2.48 -9.13 -6.60
C TYR A 11 3.42 -9.82 -7.57
N ASN A 12 3.96 -10.97 -7.18
CA ASN A 12 4.75 -11.84 -8.04
C ASN A 12 3.82 -12.91 -8.66
N PRO A 13 3.48 -12.82 -9.95
CA PRO A 13 2.55 -13.76 -10.59
C PRO A 13 3.14 -15.16 -10.77
N GLU A 14 4.46 -15.28 -10.93
CA GLU A 14 5.13 -16.58 -11.13
C GLU A 14 5.06 -17.43 -9.86
N LEU A 15 5.33 -16.81 -8.71
CA LEU A 15 5.30 -17.46 -7.40
C LEU A 15 3.94 -17.35 -6.70
N GLN A 16 2.98 -16.63 -7.29
CA GLN A 16 1.66 -16.34 -6.74
C GLN A 16 1.69 -15.76 -5.31
N GLN A 17 2.60 -14.82 -5.03
CA GLN A 17 2.82 -14.27 -3.69
C GLN A 17 2.92 -12.74 -3.67
N PHE A 18 2.73 -12.15 -2.49
CA PHE A 18 3.09 -10.75 -2.26
C PHE A 18 4.52 -10.64 -1.77
N GLU A 19 5.24 -9.64 -2.26
CA GLU A 19 6.60 -9.35 -1.87
C GLU A 19 6.67 -7.92 -1.34
N VAL A 20 7.43 -7.76 -0.26
CA VAL A 20 7.77 -6.45 0.30
C VAL A 20 9.27 -6.29 0.22
N PHE A 21 9.72 -5.27 -0.49
CA PHE A 21 11.15 -5.02 -0.67
C PHE A 21 11.47 -3.52 -0.68
N SER A 22 12.72 -3.20 -0.35
CA SER A 22 13.19 -1.81 -0.32
C SER A 22 13.59 -1.31 -1.71
N VAL A 23 13.25 -0.08 -2.02
CA VAL A 23 13.70 0.67 -3.21
C VAL A 23 14.38 1.96 -2.76
N LYS A 24 15.24 2.53 -3.59
CA LYS A 24 15.85 3.82 -3.26
C LYS A 24 14.86 4.94 -3.55
N ASP A 25 14.91 6.01 -2.76
CA ASP A 25 14.02 7.15 -2.96
C ASP A 25 14.24 7.87 -4.29
N GLU A 26 15.47 7.87 -4.81
CA GLU A 26 15.81 8.44 -6.13
C GLU A 26 15.02 7.79 -7.28
N ASP A 27 14.72 6.49 -7.15
CA ASP A 27 13.98 5.73 -8.15
C ASP A 27 12.46 5.99 -8.08
N LEU A 28 11.96 6.58 -6.98
CA LEU A 28 10.51 6.82 -6.79
C LEU A 28 9.98 8.02 -7.55
N ALA A 29 10.78 9.08 -7.72
CA ALA A 29 10.34 10.30 -8.38
C ALA A 29 9.74 10.05 -9.79
N PRO A 30 10.40 9.28 -10.69
CA PRO A 30 9.80 8.93 -11.98
C PRO A 30 8.59 8.00 -11.88
N LEU A 31 8.49 7.18 -10.82
CA LEU A 31 7.37 6.25 -10.62
C LEU A 31 6.11 6.99 -10.16
N ARG A 32 6.21 7.99 -9.28
CA ARG A 32 5.03 8.75 -8.79
C ARG A 32 4.35 9.55 -9.89
N GLY A 33 5.11 10.13 -10.82
CA GLY A 33 4.55 11.02 -11.86
C GLY A 33 3.68 10.33 -12.91
N LYS A 34 3.68 9.00 -13.00
CA LYS A 34 2.97 8.22 -14.03
C LYS A 34 1.92 7.26 -13.47
N ASN A 35 1.78 7.17 -12.15
CA ASN A 35 0.98 6.14 -11.49
C ASN A 35 -0.03 6.74 -10.50
N VAL A 36 -0.99 5.93 -10.08
CA VAL A 36 -1.96 6.30 -9.03
C VAL A 36 -1.22 6.50 -7.72
N VAL A 37 -1.40 7.67 -7.12
CA VAL A 37 -0.90 8.00 -5.78
C VAL A 37 -2.09 8.29 -4.89
N ALA A 38 -2.22 7.56 -3.79
CA ALA A 38 -3.16 7.86 -2.72
C ALA A 38 -2.39 8.57 -1.60
N PRO A 39 -2.39 9.91 -1.54
CA PRO A 39 -1.64 10.64 -0.53
C PRO A 39 -2.29 10.47 0.85
N TRP A 40 -1.46 10.20 1.85
CA TRP A 40 -1.81 10.22 3.26
C TRP A 40 -0.90 11.24 3.94
N ARG A 41 -1.45 12.37 4.38
CA ARG A 41 -0.65 13.38 5.05
C ARG A 41 -0.50 13.01 6.51
N LEU A 42 0.67 13.30 7.10
CA LEU A 42 0.90 13.02 8.52
C LEU A 42 -0.07 13.80 9.42
N GLU A 43 -0.45 15.01 9.02
CA GLU A 43 -1.46 15.84 9.69
C GLU A 43 -2.86 15.19 9.74
N ASP A 44 -3.15 14.26 8.83
CA ASP A 44 -4.43 13.55 8.77
C ASP A 44 -4.40 12.26 9.63
N ILE A 45 -3.26 11.90 10.21
CA ILE A 45 -3.11 10.72 11.09
C ILE A 45 -3.41 11.14 12.53
N PRO A 46 -4.51 10.65 13.14
CA PRO A 46 -4.87 11.03 14.49
C PRO A 46 -3.75 10.72 15.50
N GLY A 47 -3.34 11.74 16.25
CA GLY A 47 -2.29 11.61 17.26
C GLY A 47 -0.88 11.40 16.70
N GLU A 48 -0.68 11.51 15.38
CA GLU A 48 0.61 11.26 14.70
C GLU A 48 1.17 9.84 14.95
N GLU A 49 0.32 8.92 15.43
CA GLU A 49 0.71 7.56 15.77
C GLU A 49 0.25 6.57 14.69
N LEU A 50 1.18 5.73 14.24
CA LEU A 50 0.89 4.62 13.35
C LEU A 50 0.27 3.44 14.13
N THR A 51 -0.97 3.62 14.56
CA THR A 51 -1.72 2.56 15.25
C THR A 51 -2.02 1.38 14.31
N GLU A 52 -2.39 0.22 14.87
CA GLU A 52 -2.76 -0.98 14.11
C GLU A 52 -3.87 -0.71 13.08
N ASN A 53 -4.83 0.15 13.42
CA ASN A 53 -5.91 0.53 12.52
C ASN A 53 -5.36 1.33 11.31
N ILE A 54 -4.52 2.33 11.54
CA ILE A 54 -3.90 3.12 10.47
C ILE A 54 -3.03 2.23 9.58
N ALA A 55 -2.22 1.36 10.17
CA ALA A 55 -1.41 0.39 9.44
C ALA A 55 -2.27 -0.55 8.58
N SER A 56 -3.38 -1.04 9.12
CA SER A 56 -4.32 -1.94 8.43
C SER A 56 -4.98 -1.24 7.24
N ARG A 57 -5.40 0.02 7.39
CA ARG A 57 -6.00 0.80 6.30
C ARG A 57 -4.99 1.14 5.20
N LEU A 58 -3.74 1.46 5.57
CA LEU A 58 -2.66 1.64 4.60
C LEU A 58 -2.40 0.35 3.80
N GLY A 59 -2.32 -0.78 4.48
CA GLY A 59 -2.18 -2.10 3.85
C GLY A 59 -3.35 -2.43 2.92
N ALA A 60 -4.59 -2.24 3.38
CA ALA A 60 -5.80 -2.45 2.58
C ALA A 60 -5.84 -1.54 1.35
N THR A 61 -5.40 -0.28 1.48
CA THR A 61 -5.29 0.66 0.35
C THR A 61 -4.28 0.16 -0.68
N ALA A 62 -3.09 -0.23 -0.24
CA ALA A 62 -2.04 -0.76 -1.12
C ALA A 62 -2.51 -2.03 -1.88
N LEU A 63 -3.09 -2.98 -1.16
CA LEU A 63 -3.64 -4.22 -1.75
C LEU A 63 -4.84 -3.94 -2.66
N GLY A 64 -5.69 -2.97 -2.31
CA GLY A 64 -6.80 -2.51 -3.13
C GLY A 64 -6.31 -1.97 -4.47
N ILE A 65 -5.30 -1.09 -4.46
CA ILE A 65 -4.68 -0.57 -5.69
C ILE A 65 -4.05 -1.71 -6.51
N LEU A 66 -3.29 -2.60 -5.88
CA LEU A 66 -2.70 -3.76 -6.57
C LEU A 66 -3.77 -4.63 -7.26
N SER A 67 -4.94 -4.81 -6.62
CA SER A 67 -6.04 -5.59 -7.19
C SER A 67 -6.67 -4.99 -8.46
N ILE A 68 -6.49 -3.68 -8.70
CA ILE A 68 -6.93 -3.03 -9.95
C ILE A 68 -6.11 -3.54 -11.14
N TYR A 69 -4.81 -3.72 -10.93
CA TYR A 69 -3.86 -4.09 -11.97
C TYR A 69 -3.63 -5.60 -12.08
N HIS A 70 -3.94 -6.36 -11.03
CA HIS A 70 -3.78 -7.81 -10.99
C HIS A 70 -5.13 -8.50 -10.70
N ALA A 71 -5.79 -8.99 -11.76
CA ALA A 71 -7.10 -9.63 -11.64
C ALA A 71 -7.11 -10.85 -10.71
N GLU A 72 -5.99 -11.59 -10.65
CA GLU A 72 -5.81 -12.75 -9.77
C GLU A 72 -5.85 -12.36 -8.29
N VAL A 73 -5.26 -11.21 -7.96
CA VAL A 73 -5.32 -10.63 -6.61
C VAL A 73 -6.76 -10.29 -6.26
N LYS A 74 -7.51 -9.67 -7.18
CA LYS A 74 -8.93 -9.33 -6.98
C LYS A 74 -9.83 -10.56 -6.80
N GLN A 75 -9.55 -11.66 -7.50
CA GLN A 75 -10.33 -12.90 -7.40
C GLN A 75 -10.06 -13.66 -6.09
N ARG A 76 -8.81 -13.60 -5.59
CA ARG A 76 -8.39 -14.34 -4.39
C ARG A 76 -8.53 -13.54 -3.10
N LEU A 77 -8.28 -12.23 -3.15
CA LEU A 77 -8.50 -11.33 -2.03
C LEU A 77 -9.91 -10.76 -2.10
N ARG A 78 -10.84 -11.34 -1.34
CA ARG A 78 -12.11 -10.66 -1.04
C ARG A 78 -11.79 -9.48 -0.11
N VAL A 79 -11.54 -8.31 -0.68
CA VAL A 79 -11.50 -7.05 0.08
C VAL A 79 -12.91 -6.84 0.64
N LYS A 80 -13.11 -7.22 1.91
CA LYS A 80 -14.34 -6.88 2.62
C LYS A 80 -14.20 -5.42 3.06
N PRO A 81 -15.07 -4.52 2.60
CA PRO A 81 -15.10 -3.18 3.17
C PRO A 81 -15.35 -3.30 4.67
N ASP A 82 -14.57 -2.59 5.47
CA ASP A 82 -14.83 -2.48 6.91
C ASP A 82 -16.27 -2.02 7.10
N GLN A 83 -17.00 -2.68 8.01
CA GLN A 83 -18.36 -2.29 8.33
C GLN A 83 -18.35 -0.89 8.92
N PHE A 84 -18.90 0.06 8.19
CA PHE A 84 -19.30 1.37 8.68
C PHE A 84 -20.84 1.33 8.88
N PRO A 85 -21.42 1.79 10.01
CA PRO A 85 -20.81 2.49 11.14
C PRO A 85 -20.43 1.57 12.31
N PHE A 86 -19.51 2.04 13.16
CA PHE A 86 -19.09 1.37 14.40
C PHE A 86 -20.20 1.43 15.48
N PRO A 87 -20.29 0.42 16.38
CA PRO A 87 -20.91 0.58 17.70
C PRO A 87 -20.08 1.47 18.64
#